data_AF-A0A967W828-F1
#
_entry.id   AF-A0A967W828-F1
#
_cell.length_a   1.000
_cell.length_b   1.000
_cell.length_c   1.000
_cell.angle_alpha   90.00
_cell.angle_beta   90.00
_cell.angle_gamma   90.00
#
_symmetry.space_group_name_H-M   'P 1'
#
loop_
_entity.id
_entity.type
_entity.pdbx_description
1 polymer ?
#
loop_
_entity_poly.entity_id
_entity_poly.type
_entity_poly.pdbx_seq_one_letter_code
_entity_poly.pdbx_strand_id
1 'polypeptide(L)'
;MHPVIRIVSLLVLAVSLSTGGGAGLALGAAVLGAGYGLAGAPGLPRLMHVLWHLRFLWLSLCVIYFWFTPGTPLVPAWQDWSPTYEGMSAGLVRVGVLALMVAAAHLLLASTPREQLLGAVHWLAAPLAVIGLSRERFALRLVLAMDTVPRVRALVRHPPPVRPSGRAARIAHTVAGLFHATLEQARRSEPAEIALPEATAPPWPEWLVPAALAAAFWLAAHL
;
A
#
# COMPACT_ATOMS: atom_id res chain seq x y z
N MET A 1 14.43 -8.14 10.78
CA MET A 1 13.16 -8.48 10.13
C MET A 1 13.29 -8.19 8.65
N HIS A 2 13.29 -9.26 7.86
CA HIS A 2 13.36 -9.20 6.41
C HIS A 2 12.18 -8.38 5.86
N PRO A 3 12.40 -7.48 4.88
CA PRO A 3 11.35 -6.62 4.32
C PRO A 3 10.17 -7.41 3.74
N VAL A 4 10.41 -8.62 3.22
CA VAL A 4 9.36 -9.54 2.74
C VAL A 4 8.39 -9.86 3.87
N ILE A 5 8.89 -10.15 5.05
CA ILE A 5 8.07 -10.58 6.19
C ILE A 5 7.28 -9.42 6.77
N ARG A 6 7.79 -8.20 6.68
CA ARG A 6 7.01 -7.01 7.01
C ARG A 6 5.84 -6.79 6.04
N ILE A 7 6.06 -7.01 4.73
CA ILE A 7 4.99 -6.95 3.73
C ILE A 7 3.96 -8.06 3.97
N VAL A 8 4.41 -9.30 4.17
CA VAL A 8 3.52 -10.44 4.44
C VAL A 8 2.73 -10.24 5.74
N SER A 9 3.38 -9.77 6.81
CA SER A 9 2.72 -9.46 8.08
C SER A 9 1.69 -8.34 7.92
N LEU A 10 1.99 -7.31 7.11
CA LEU A 10 1.04 -6.27 6.77
C LEU A 10 -0.15 -6.83 5.97
N LEU A 11 0.09 -7.75 5.03
CA LEU A 11 -0.95 -8.36 4.22
C LEU A 11 -1.86 -9.25 5.07
N VAL A 12 -1.27 -10.06 5.95
CA VAL A 12 -1.99 -10.87 6.95
C VAL A 12 -2.81 -9.95 7.87
N LEU A 13 -2.21 -8.90 8.42
CA LEU A 13 -2.90 -7.93 9.27
C LEU A 13 -4.07 -7.27 8.54
N ALA A 14 -3.89 -6.91 7.26
CA ALA A 14 -4.94 -6.30 6.44
C ALA A 14 -6.12 -7.25 6.21
N VAL A 15 -5.85 -8.52 5.87
CA VAL A 15 -6.90 -9.53 5.71
C VAL A 15 -7.60 -9.77 7.04
N SER A 16 -6.85 -9.96 8.13
CA SER A 16 -7.41 -10.25 9.44
C SER A 16 -8.22 -9.08 10.01
N LEU A 17 -7.81 -7.83 9.78
CA LEU A 17 -8.60 -6.64 10.11
C LEU A 17 -9.87 -6.52 9.27
N SER A 18 -9.85 -7.02 8.03
CA SER A 18 -11.03 -6.99 7.16
C SER A 18 -12.09 -8.01 7.57
N THR A 19 -11.69 -9.14 8.17
CA THR A 19 -12.61 -10.20 8.63
C THR A 19 -12.94 -10.09 10.11
N GLY A 20 -12.04 -9.52 10.91
CA GLY A 20 -12.23 -9.32 12.35
C GLY A 20 -13.14 -8.13 12.62
N GLY A 21 -14.24 -8.36 13.34
CA GLY A 21 -15.13 -7.29 13.82
C GLY A 21 -14.46 -6.39 14.88
N GLY A 22 -15.22 -6.01 15.91
CA GLY A 22 -14.70 -5.13 16.98
C GLY A 22 -13.47 -5.66 17.71
N ALA A 23 -13.41 -6.96 18.00
CA ALA A 23 -12.26 -7.60 18.67
C ALA A 23 -10.98 -7.58 17.81
N GLY A 24 -11.12 -7.82 16.50
CA GLY A 24 -10.00 -7.74 15.55
C GLY A 24 -9.42 -6.32 15.46
N LEU A 25 -10.27 -5.30 15.56
CA LEU A 25 -9.86 -3.90 15.59
C LEU A 25 -9.02 -3.58 16.84
N ALA A 26 -9.44 -4.04 18.02
CA ALA A 26 -8.69 -3.83 19.26
C ALA A 26 -7.31 -4.51 19.22
N LEU A 27 -7.24 -5.75 18.73
CA LEU A 27 -5.97 -6.45 18.56
C LEU A 27 -5.07 -5.79 17.51
N GLY A 28 -5.62 -5.39 16.38
CA GLY A 28 -4.85 -4.67 15.35
C GLY A 28 -4.29 -3.35 15.88
N ALA A 29 -5.07 -2.63 16.69
CA ALA A 29 -4.61 -1.42 17.38
C ALA A 29 -3.49 -1.72 18.38
N ALA A 30 -3.60 -2.80 19.16
CA ALA A 30 -2.55 -3.21 20.11
C ALA A 30 -1.24 -3.60 19.39
N VAL A 31 -1.34 -4.40 18.31
CA VAL A 31 -0.18 -4.80 17.50
C VAL A 31 0.50 -3.58 16.87
N LEU A 32 -0.27 -2.68 16.27
CA LEU A 32 0.29 -1.47 15.65
C LEU A 32 0.83 -0.50 16.70
N GLY A 33 0.18 -0.36 17.84
CA GLY A 33 0.67 0.42 18.97
C GLY A 33 2.03 -0.09 19.46
N ALA A 34 2.17 -1.40 19.65
CA ALA A 34 3.44 -2.03 19.98
C ALA A 34 4.50 -1.81 18.89
N GLY A 35 4.13 -1.97 17.62
CA GLY A 35 5.02 -1.72 16.48
C GLY A 35 5.52 -0.28 16.40
N TYR A 36 4.64 0.70 16.60
CA TYR A 36 5.00 2.13 16.68
C TYR A 36 5.86 2.42 17.91
N GLY A 37 5.57 1.82 19.07
CA GLY A 37 6.36 1.96 20.29
C GLY A 37 7.79 1.45 20.11
N LEU A 38 7.96 0.26 19.55
CA LEU A 38 9.26 -0.35 19.27
C LEU A 38 10.04 0.41 18.17
N ALA A 39 9.34 0.99 17.20
CA ALA A 39 9.95 1.76 16.11
C ALA A 39 10.27 3.22 16.47
N GLY A 40 9.96 3.67 17.70
CA GLY A 40 10.23 5.04 18.15
C GLY A 40 9.25 6.08 17.60
N ALA A 41 8.00 5.69 17.35
CA ALA A 41 6.91 6.55 16.87
C ALA A 41 7.27 7.41 15.63
N PRO A 42 7.77 6.79 14.53
CA PRO A 42 8.29 7.54 13.41
C PRO A 42 7.18 8.36 12.75
N GLY A 43 7.25 9.68 12.89
CA GLY A 43 6.41 10.61 12.15
C GLY A 43 4.90 10.50 12.41
N LEU A 44 4.47 10.37 13.67
CA LEU A 44 3.05 10.55 14.05
C LEU A 44 2.34 11.74 13.37
N PRO A 45 2.93 12.95 13.27
CA PRO A 45 2.27 14.06 12.57
C PRO A 45 2.04 13.77 11.08
N ARG A 46 2.92 12.98 10.45
CA ARG A 46 2.78 12.59 9.05
C ARG A 46 1.65 11.58 8.86
N LEU A 47 1.50 10.63 9.78
CA LEU A 47 0.33 9.73 9.81
C LEU A 47 -0.97 10.53 9.95
N MET A 48 -1.03 11.48 10.88
CA MET A 48 -2.21 12.32 11.06
C MET A 48 -2.53 13.13 9.81
N HIS A 49 -1.52 13.65 9.12
CA HIS A 49 -1.73 14.38 7.86
C HIS A 49 -2.35 13.49 6.78
N VAL A 50 -1.90 12.24 6.64
CA VAL A 50 -2.46 11.29 5.68
C VAL A 50 -3.90 10.94 6.03
N LEU A 51 -4.22 10.71 7.31
CA LEU A 51 -5.58 10.44 7.77
C LEU A 51 -6.51 11.64 7.57
N TRP A 52 -6.02 12.86 7.79
CA TRP A 52 -6.76 14.09 7.53
C TRP A 52 -7.07 14.29 6.06
N HIS A 53 -6.16 13.87 5.18
CA HIS A 53 -6.38 13.95 3.74
C HIS A 53 -7.57 13.07 3.30
N LEU A 54 -7.79 11.96 4.01
CA LEU A 54 -8.91 11.04 3.79
C LEU A 54 -10.23 11.49 4.46
N ARG A 55 -10.34 12.73 4.96
CA ARG A 55 -11.55 13.24 5.63
C ARG A 55 -12.85 13.04 4.87
N PHE A 56 -12.83 13.20 3.54
CA PHE A 56 -14.01 13.01 2.71
C PHE A 56 -14.37 11.54 2.55
N LEU A 57 -13.37 10.65 2.59
CA LEU A 57 -13.61 9.22 2.61
C LEU A 57 -14.30 8.81 3.92
N TRP A 58 -13.84 9.34 5.07
CA TRP A 58 -14.49 9.11 6.37
C TRP A 58 -15.94 9.60 6.36
N LEU A 59 -16.16 10.83 5.89
CA LEU A 59 -17.50 11.41 5.80
C LEU A 59 -18.41 10.57 4.90
N SER A 60 -17.93 10.19 3.72
CA SER A 60 -18.68 9.35 2.78
C SER A 60 -19.02 7.99 3.39
N LEU A 61 -18.09 7.38 4.10
CA LEU A 61 -18.31 6.09 4.75
C LEU A 61 -19.36 6.20 5.85
N CYS A 62 -19.31 7.24 6.68
CA CYS A 62 -20.32 7.50 7.70
C CYS A 62 -21.70 7.73 7.07
N VAL A 63 -21.81 8.53 6.02
CA VAL A 63 -23.09 8.79 5.32
C VAL A 63 -23.66 7.49 4.75
N ILE A 64 -22.85 6.70 4.05
CA ILE A 64 -23.28 5.43 3.46
C ILE A 64 -23.73 4.48 4.57
N TYR A 65 -22.94 4.28 5.61
CA TYR A 65 -23.29 3.31 6.67
C TYR A 65 -24.48 3.75 7.52
N PHE A 66 -24.65 5.05 7.75
CA PHE A 66 -25.75 5.55 8.59
C PHE A 66 -27.10 5.47 7.86
N TRP A 67 -27.13 5.67 6.54
CA TRP A 67 -28.38 5.67 5.76
C TRP A 67 -28.68 4.36 5.02
N PHE A 68 -27.66 3.61 4.59
CA PHE A 68 -27.86 2.41 3.77
C PHE A 68 -27.74 1.09 4.55
N THR A 69 -27.58 1.13 5.87
CA THR A 69 -27.56 -0.08 6.71
C THR A 69 -28.91 -0.27 7.40
N PRO A 70 -29.70 -1.31 7.04
CA PRO A 70 -30.95 -1.61 7.71
C PRO A 70 -30.69 -2.04 9.15
N GLY A 71 -31.47 -1.51 10.10
CA GLY A 71 -31.23 -1.70 11.53
C GLY A 71 -32.26 -0.99 12.41
N THR A 72 -32.02 -0.98 13.71
CA THR A 72 -32.83 -0.28 14.70
C THR A 72 -32.60 1.24 14.58
N PRO A 73 -33.65 2.03 14.26
CA PRO A 73 -33.52 3.47 14.11
C PRO A 73 -33.19 4.15 15.45
N LEU A 74 -32.16 5.00 15.48
CA LEU A 74 -31.79 5.83 16.64
C LEU A 74 -32.92 6.75 17.07
N VAL A 75 -33.68 7.29 16.10
CA VAL A 75 -34.74 8.25 16.33
C VAL A 75 -36.02 7.71 15.70
N PRO A 76 -36.90 7.06 16.49
CA PRO A 76 -38.15 6.50 15.99
C PRO A 76 -39.04 7.50 15.25
N ALA A 77 -38.88 8.81 15.55
CA ALA A 77 -39.64 9.90 14.95
C ALA A 77 -39.31 10.16 13.47
N TRP A 78 -38.16 9.69 12.96
CA TRP A 78 -37.72 9.95 11.57
C TRP A 78 -37.83 8.73 10.64
N GLN A 79 -38.41 7.61 11.11
CA GLN A 79 -38.67 6.38 10.35
C GLN A 79 -37.54 6.05 9.34
N ASP A 80 -37.79 6.17 8.04
CA ASP A 80 -36.86 5.79 6.95
C ASP A 80 -35.64 6.71 6.79
N TRP A 81 -35.63 7.87 7.45
CA TRP A 81 -34.50 8.82 7.43
C TRP A 81 -33.68 8.79 8.74
N SER A 82 -34.04 7.93 9.68
CA SER A 82 -33.31 7.78 10.93
C SER A 82 -32.00 7.00 10.71
N PRO A 83 -30.85 7.51 11.20
CA PRO A 83 -29.64 6.69 11.29
C PRO A 83 -29.88 5.47 12.20
N THR A 84 -29.19 4.36 11.94
CA THR A 84 -29.34 3.09 12.69
C THR A 84 -28.20 2.83 13.66
N TYR A 85 -28.47 2.16 14.79
CA TYR A 85 -27.43 1.82 15.78
C TYR A 85 -26.42 0.82 15.21
N GLU A 86 -26.90 -0.13 14.42
CA GLU A 86 -26.06 -1.10 13.70
C GLU A 86 -25.24 -0.41 12.61
N GLY A 87 -25.81 0.56 11.89
CA GLY A 87 -25.08 1.39 10.92
C GLY A 87 -23.97 2.21 11.57
N MET A 88 -24.21 2.74 12.78
CA MET A 88 -23.19 3.47 13.54
C MET A 88 -22.02 2.59 13.97
N SER A 89 -22.31 1.45 14.59
CA SER A 89 -21.26 0.53 15.04
C SER A 89 -20.47 -0.07 13.88
N ALA A 90 -21.15 -0.50 12.81
CA ALA A 90 -20.51 -1.03 11.60
C ALA A 90 -19.66 0.03 10.88
N GLY A 91 -20.16 1.27 10.79
CA GLY A 91 -19.42 2.40 10.23
C GLY A 91 -18.16 2.71 11.02
N LEU A 92 -18.26 2.77 12.36
CA LEU A 92 -17.12 3.06 13.23
C LEU A 92 -16.04 1.97 13.16
N VAL A 93 -16.45 0.69 13.15
CA VAL A 93 -15.53 -0.43 12.94
C VAL A 93 -14.81 -0.28 11.60
N ARG A 94 -15.53 0.05 10.52
CA ARG A 94 -14.94 0.16 9.19
C ARG A 94 -14.00 1.35 9.05
N VAL A 95 -14.34 2.47 9.66
CA VAL A 95 -13.45 3.65 9.79
C VAL A 95 -12.17 3.24 10.52
N GLY A 96 -12.28 2.56 11.66
CA GLY A 96 -11.12 2.13 12.46
C GLY A 96 -10.23 1.13 11.73
N VAL A 97 -10.81 0.14 11.03
CA VAL A 97 -10.07 -0.81 10.19
C VAL A 97 -9.25 -0.08 9.13
N LEU A 98 -9.87 0.86 8.41
CA LEU A 98 -9.19 1.57 7.34
C LEU A 98 -8.12 2.54 7.89
N ALA A 99 -8.35 3.14 9.06
CA ALA A 99 -7.35 3.95 9.74
C ALA A 99 -6.15 3.11 10.20
N LEU A 100 -6.39 1.91 10.75
CA LEU A 100 -5.35 0.95 11.12
C LEU A 100 -4.56 0.48 9.90
N MET A 101 -5.22 0.21 8.77
CA MET A 101 -4.54 -0.15 7.51
C MET A 101 -3.60 0.97 7.03
N VAL A 102 -4.05 2.22 7.08
CA VAL A 102 -3.21 3.37 6.73
C VAL A 102 -2.03 3.51 7.69
N ALA A 103 -2.25 3.33 8.99
CA ALA A 103 -1.19 3.35 9.99
C ALA A 103 -0.16 2.22 9.78
N ALA A 104 -0.63 1.00 9.48
CA ALA A 104 0.23 -0.13 9.16
C ALA A 104 1.11 0.16 7.93
N ALA A 105 0.50 0.68 6.86
CA ALA A 105 1.21 1.02 5.63
C ALA A 105 2.23 2.14 5.87
N HIS A 106 1.86 3.17 6.64
CA HIS A 106 2.78 4.24 7.02
C HIS A 106 3.96 3.70 7.83
N LEU A 107 3.71 2.84 8.83
CA LEU A 107 4.77 2.23 9.64
C LEU A 107 5.71 1.37 8.78
N LEU A 108 5.17 0.60 7.84
CA LEU A 108 5.96 -0.19 6.89
C LEU A 108 6.88 0.70 6.03
N LEU A 109 6.33 1.76 5.45
CA LEU A 109 7.07 2.72 4.62
C LEU A 109 8.08 3.53 5.41
N ALA A 110 7.79 3.86 6.67
CA ALA A 110 8.69 4.62 7.54
C ALA A 110 9.85 3.76 8.07
N SER A 111 9.61 2.46 8.29
CA SER A 111 10.60 1.54 8.86
C SER A 111 11.45 0.81 7.82
N THR A 112 11.12 0.90 6.53
CA THR A 112 11.76 0.10 5.47
C THR A 112 12.33 0.99 4.36
N PRO A 113 13.65 0.93 4.09
CA PRO A 113 14.28 1.66 2.98
C PRO A 113 13.71 1.27 1.61
N ARG A 114 13.78 2.19 0.65
CA ARG A 114 13.20 1.99 -0.69
C ARG A 114 13.80 0.82 -1.46
N GLU A 115 15.12 0.61 -1.36
CA GLU A 115 15.79 -0.54 -2.02
C GLU A 115 15.29 -1.88 -1.47
N GLN A 116 15.09 -1.94 -0.15
CA GLN A 116 14.60 -3.12 0.56
C GLN A 116 13.14 -3.46 0.19
N LEU A 117 12.29 -2.44 0.02
CA LEU A 117 10.92 -2.62 -0.47
C LEU A 117 10.90 -3.17 -1.90
N LEU A 118 11.76 -2.66 -2.78
CA LEU A 118 11.86 -3.13 -4.16
C LEU A 118 12.32 -4.59 -4.22
N GLY A 119 13.33 -4.97 -3.43
CA GLY A 119 13.79 -6.36 -3.33
C GLY A 119 12.70 -7.31 -2.82
N ALA A 120 11.92 -6.88 -1.83
CA ALA A 120 10.83 -7.70 -1.30
C ALA A 120 9.64 -7.84 -2.26
N VAL A 121 9.24 -6.77 -2.93
CA VAL A 121 8.22 -6.83 -3.99
C VAL A 121 8.69 -7.72 -5.14
N HIS A 122 9.97 -7.64 -5.51
CA HIS A 122 10.55 -8.51 -6.52
C HIS A 122 10.46 -9.99 -6.14
N TRP A 123 10.80 -10.33 -4.89
CA TRP A 123 10.67 -11.69 -4.36
C TRP A 123 9.21 -12.15 -4.29
N LEU A 124 8.28 -11.28 -3.87
CA LEU A 124 6.85 -11.60 -3.79
C LEU A 124 6.19 -11.77 -5.18
N ALA A 125 6.78 -11.18 -6.22
CA ALA A 125 6.37 -11.38 -7.60
C ALA A 125 6.92 -12.69 -8.21
N ALA A 126 7.83 -13.41 -7.53
CA ALA A 126 8.34 -14.70 -7.98
C ALA A 126 7.25 -15.78 -8.20
N PRO A 127 6.23 -15.98 -7.34
CA PRO A 127 5.16 -16.94 -7.60
C PRO A 127 4.34 -16.64 -8.86
N LEU A 128 4.25 -15.38 -9.31
CA LEU A 128 3.60 -15.05 -10.58
C LEU A 128 4.38 -15.57 -11.80
N ALA A 129 5.66 -15.94 -11.64
CA ALA A 129 6.46 -16.58 -12.69
C ALA A 129 5.92 -17.96 -13.09
N VAL A 130 5.19 -18.63 -12.19
CA VAL A 130 4.57 -19.95 -12.43
C VAL A 130 3.53 -19.89 -13.55
N ILE A 131 2.99 -18.70 -13.87
CA ILE A 131 2.01 -18.48 -14.95
C ILE A 131 2.69 -18.42 -16.35
N GLY A 132 3.96 -18.83 -16.46
CA GLY A 132 4.71 -18.89 -17.74
C GLY A 132 5.58 -17.65 -18.02
N LEU A 133 5.74 -16.77 -17.04
CA LEU A 133 6.67 -15.63 -17.12
C LEU A 133 8.07 -16.07 -16.69
N SER A 134 9.01 -16.08 -17.63
CA SER A 134 10.43 -16.35 -17.33
C SER A 134 10.96 -15.39 -16.26
N ARG A 135 11.38 -15.95 -15.13
CA ARG A 135 11.87 -15.24 -13.94
C ARG A 135 12.97 -14.22 -14.27
N GLU A 136 13.94 -14.60 -15.10
CA GLU A 136 15.05 -13.69 -15.48
C GLU A 136 14.57 -12.48 -16.27
N ARG A 137 13.67 -12.65 -17.25
CA ARG A 137 13.19 -11.52 -18.07
C ARG A 137 12.32 -10.55 -17.25
N PHE A 138 11.56 -11.05 -16.28
CA PHE A 138 10.79 -10.19 -15.38
C PHE A 138 11.69 -9.42 -14.42
N ALA A 139 12.67 -10.08 -13.80
CA ALA A 139 13.68 -9.44 -12.96
C ALA A 139 14.44 -8.35 -13.71
N LEU A 140 14.93 -8.67 -14.91
CA LEU A 140 15.64 -7.75 -15.78
C LEU A 140 14.77 -6.54 -16.14
N ARG A 141 13.51 -6.76 -16.56
CA ARG A 141 12.57 -5.67 -16.88
C ARG A 141 12.29 -4.78 -15.67
N LEU A 142 12.13 -5.36 -14.49
CA LEU A 142 11.87 -4.60 -13.26
C LEU A 142 13.08 -3.75 -12.86
N VAL A 143 14.29 -4.32 -12.93
CA VAL A 143 15.54 -3.59 -12.66
C VAL A 143 15.73 -2.46 -13.68
N LEU A 144 15.57 -2.75 -14.98
CA LEU A 144 15.64 -1.76 -16.04
C LEU A 144 14.60 -0.64 -15.86
N ALA A 145 13.36 -0.98 -15.50
CA ALA A 145 12.32 0.00 -15.22
C ALA A 145 12.68 0.87 -14.00
N MET A 146 13.18 0.28 -12.93
CA MET A 146 13.56 1.01 -11.71
C MET A 146 14.78 1.92 -11.90
N ASP A 147 15.75 1.53 -12.72
CA ASP A 147 16.87 2.42 -13.11
C ASP A 147 16.41 3.54 -14.07
N THR A 148 15.43 3.24 -14.93
CA THR A 148 14.92 4.21 -15.92
C THR A 148 13.97 5.25 -15.31
N VAL A 149 13.14 4.89 -14.32
CA VAL A 149 12.11 5.78 -13.73
C VAL A 149 12.69 7.10 -13.19
N PRO A 150 13.78 7.12 -12.38
CA PRO A 150 14.39 8.35 -11.92
C PRO A 150 14.88 9.25 -13.07
N ARG A 151 15.45 8.64 -14.12
CA ARG A 151 15.98 9.35 -15.30
C ARG A 151 14.86 10.01 -16.12
N VAL A 152 13.76 9.29 -16.34
CA VAL A 152 12.56 9.85 -16.99
C VAL A 152 11.94 10.97 -16.15
N ARG A 153 11.89 10.82 -14.82
CA ARG A 153 11.40 11.87 -13.92
C ARG A 153 12.23 13.16 -13.99
N ALA A 154 13.54 13.05 -14.21
CA ALA A 154 14.41 14.22 -14.39
C ALA A 154 14.12 14.97 -15.70
N LEU A 155 13.90 14.25 -16.79
CA LEU A 155 13.52 14.82 -18.09
C LEU A 155 12.15 15.52 -18.04
N VAL A 156 11.18 15.00 -17.28
CA VAL A 156 9.85 15.62 -17.12
C VAL A 156 9.90 16.92 -16.31
N ARG A 157 10.85 17.06 -15.38
CA ARG A 157 10.98 18.28 -14.54
C ARG A 157 11.56 19.48 -15.31
N HIS A 158 12.24 19.26 -16.43
CA HIS A 158 12.76 20.30 -17.30
C HIS A 158 12.10 20.22 -18.68
N PRO A 159 10.87 20.74 -18.83
CA PRO A 159 10.20 20.71 -20.12
C PRO A 159 10.99 21.54 -21.15
N PRO A 160 11.09 21.09 -22.40
CA PRO A 160 11.76 21.85 -23.47
C PRO A 160 11.09 23.22 -23.66
N PRO A 161 11.83 24.24 -24.14
CA PRO A 161 11.40 25.64 -24.17
C PRO A 161 10.20 25.92 -25.11
N VAL A 162 9.80 24.96 -25.94
CA VAL A 162 8.68 25.11 -26.89
C VAL A 162 7.36 24.80 -26.20
N ARG A 163 6.46 25.80 -26.11
CA ARG A 163 5.08 25.67 -25.60
C ARG A 163 4.09 25.49 -26.77
N PRO A 164 3.66 24.26 -27.10
CA PRO A 164 2.64 24.07 -28.13
C PRO A 164 1.24 24.51 -27.63
N SER A 165 0.41 25.00 -28.55
CA SER A 165 -0.97 25.39 -28.29
C SER A 165 -1.87 24.15 -28.15
N GLY A 166 -2.52 24.00 -26.98
CA GLY A 166 -3.45 22.90 -26.68
C GLY A 166 -2.95 21.87 -25.65
N ARG A 167 -3.88 21.23 -24.92
CA ARG A 167 -3.55 20.18 -23.92
C ARG A 167 -3.05 18.89 -24.60
N ALA A 168 -3.67 18.48 -25.70
CA ALA A 168 -3.27 17.30 -26.47
C ALA A 168 -1.90 17.47 -27.15
N ALA A 169 -1.64 18.63 -27.75
CA ALA A 169 -0.36 18.93 -28.39
C ALA A 169 0.82 18.96 -27.41
N ARG A 170 0.59 19.43 -26.17
CA ARG A 170 1.58 19.34 -25.08
C ARG A 170 1.92 17.90 -24.74
N ILE A 171 0.92 17.05 -24.52
CA ILE A 171 1.14 15.64 -24.18
C ILE A 171 1.89 14.93 -25.33
N ALA A 172 1.46 15.16 -26.58
CA ALA A 172 2.10 14.56 -27.75
C ALA A 172 3.58 14.96 -27.90
N HIS A 173 3.91 16.25 -27.76
CA HIS A 173 5.30 16.72 -27.84
C HIS A 173 6.16 16.19 -26.70
N THR A 174 5.62 16.12 -25.48
CA THR A 174 6.36 15.57 -24.33
C THR A 174 6.61 14.08 -24.50
N VAL A 175 5.61 13.30 -24.94
CA VAL A 175 5.76 11.85 -25.16
C VAL A 175 6.72 11.57 -26.31
N ALA A 176 6.61 12.28 -27.44
CA ALA A 176 7.50 12.10 -28.57
C ALA A 176 8.96 12.44 -28.22
N GLY A 177 9.19 13.56 -27.51
CA GLY A 177 10.53 13.94 -27.06
C GLY A 177 11.15 12.91 -26.10
N LEU A 178 10.36 12.42 -25.14
CA LEU A 178 10.81 11.38 -24.22
C LEU A 178 11.09 10.04 -24.92
N PHE A 179 10.27 9.66 -25.90
CA PHE A 179 10.42 8.41 -26.65
C PHE A 179 11.69 8.43 -27.52
N HIS A 180 11.95 9.53 -28.22
CA HIS A 180 13.18 9.69 -29.00
C HIS A 180 14.42 9.72 -28.10
N ALA A 181 14.40 10.48 -27.00
CA ALA A 181 15.52 10.54 -26.06
C ALA A 181 15.82 9.18 -25.42
N THR A 182 14.80 8.40 -25.08
CA THR A 182 14.98 7.05 -24.51
C THR A 182 15.48 6.04 -25.55
N LEU A 183 15.00 6.09 -26.81
CA LEU A 183 15.50 5.24 -27.89
C LEU A 183 16.96 5.53 -28.23
N GLU A 184 17.35 6.81 -28.27
CA GLU A 184 18.71 7.20 -28.58
C GLU A 184 19.68 6.84 -27.44
N GLN A 185 19.23 6.98 -26.19
CA GLN A 185 19.97 6.51 -25.01
C GLN A 185 20.13 4.98 -24.99
N ALA A 186 19.08 4.23 -25.32
CA ALA A 186 19.11 2.78 -25.38
C ALA A 186 20.09 2.26 -26.46
N ARG A 187 20.23 2.98 -27.59
CA ARG A 187 21.23 2.67 -28.62
C ARG A 187 22.67 2.99 -28.21
N ARG A 188 22.87 4.00 -27.36
CA ARG A 188 24.20 4.42 -26.86
C ARG A 188 24.66 3.64 -25.65
N SER A 189 23.76 2.95 -24.96
CA SER A 189 24.10 2.15 -23.79
C SER A 189 24.69 0.83 -24.25
N GLU A 190 25.98 0.60 -24.00
CA GLU A 190 26.60 -0.73 -24.15
C GLU A 190 25.87 -1.75 -23.26
N PRO A 191 25.90 -3.06 -23.59
CA PRO A 191 25.25 -4.10 -22.82
C PRO A 191 25.76 -4.08 -21.38
N ALA A 192 25.02 -3.41 -20.49
CA ALA A 192 25.37 -3.33 -19.09
C ALA A 192 25.19 -4.72 -18.48
N GLU A 193 26.27 -5.26 -17.94
CA GLU A 193 26.24 -6.48 -17.14
C GLU A 193 25.52 -6.15 -15.83
N ILE A 194 24.20 -6.35 -15.82
CA ILE A 194 23.34 -6.09 -14.67
C ILE A 194 23.54 -7.26 -13.71
N ALA A 195 24.40 -7.09 -12.71
CA ALA A 195 24.47 -7.97 -11.55
C ALA A 195 23.11 -7.94 -10.85
N LEU A 196 22.32 -9.00 -11.04
CA LEU A 196 21.05 -9.17 -10.35
C LEU A 196 21.34 -9.17 -8.85
N PRO A 197 20.73 -8.29 -8.05
CA PRO A 197 20.84 -8.36 -6.61
C PRO A 197 20.37 -9.75 -6.18
N GLU A 198 21.26 -10.56 -5.59
CA GLU A 198 20.89 -11.87 -5.08
C GLU A 198 19.75 -11.69 -4.10
N ALA A 199 18.56 -12.17 -4.50
CA ALA A 199 17.39 -12.18 -3.65
C ALA A 199 17.60 -13.20 -2.54
N THR A 200 18.26 -12.77 -1.46
CA THR A 200 18.55 -13.61 -0.30
C THR A 200 17.23 -14.06 0.33
N ALA A 201 17.02 -15.37 0.36
CA ALA A 201 15.81 -15.98 0.91
C ALA A 201 15.66 -15.61 2.40
N PRO A 202 14.44 -15.28 2.86
CA PRO A 202 14.23 -14.96 4.26
C PRO A 202 14.51 -16.19 5.15
N PRO A 203 15.16 -16.00 6.31
CA PRO A 203 15.43 -17.10 7.24
C PRO A 203 14.11 -17.66 7.81
N TRP A 204 14.03 -19.00 7.93
CA TRP A 204 12.81 -19.70 8.37
C TRP A 204 12.14 -19.20 9.67
N PRO A 205 12.86 -18.84 10.75
CA PRO A 205 12.21 -18.45 12.01
C PRO A 205 11.40 -17.16 11.91
N GLU A 206 11.68 -16.28 10.96
CA GLU A 206 10.92 -15.04 10.83
C GLU A 206 9.48 -15.27 10.32
N TRP A 207 9.18 -16.43 9.72
CA TRP A 207 7.82 -16.81 9.30
C TRP A 207 6.87 -17.12 10.46
N LEU A 208 7.40 -17.32 11.68
CA LEU A 208 6.58 -17.46 12.87
C LEU A 208 5.80 -16.18 13.18
N VAL A 209 6.32 -15.00 12.81
CA VAL A 209 5.66 -13.72 13.07
C VAL A 209 4.31 -13.59 12.35
N PRO A 210 4.22 -13.72 11.02
CA PRO A 210 2.93 -13.67 10.33
C PRO A 210 2.01 -14.84 10.71
N ALA A 211 2.56 -16.03 10.98
CA ALA A 211 1.77 -17.19 11.42
C ALA A 211 1.15 -16.97 12.82
N ALA A 212 1.92 -16.45 13.77
CA ALA A 212 1.43 -16.11 15.11
C ALA A 212 0.40 -14.97 15.05
N LEU A 213 0.61 -13.98 14.18
CA LEU A 213 -0.38 -12.92 13.91
C LEU A 213 -1.69 -13.50 13.38
N ALA A 214 -1.62 -14.39 12.39
CA ALA A 214 -2.80 -15.06 11.84
C ALA A 214 -3.52 -15.88 12.91
N ALA A 215 -2.78 -16.65 13.73
CA ALA A 215 -3.34 -17.45 14.81
C ALA A 215 -4.02 -16.59 15.90
N ALA A 216 -3.39 -15.48 16.29
CA ALA A 216 -3.96 -14.55 17.27
C ALA A 216 -5.27 -13.92 16.78
N PHE A 217 -5.33 -13.53 15.50
CA PHE A 217 -6.56 -13.01 14.90
C PHE A 217 -7.62 -14.09 14.70
N TRP A 218 -7.21 -15.31 14.37
CA TRP A 218 -8.13 -16.45 14.25
C TRP A 218 -8.79 -16.75 15.59
N LEU A 219 -8.02 -16.82 16.68
CA LEU A 219 -8.53 -16.98 18.04
C LEU A 219 -9.51 -15.86 18.42
N ALA A 220 -9.16 -14.61 18.11
CA ALA A 220 -10.01 -13.46 18.42
C ALA A 220 -11.29 -13.37 17.59
N ALA A 221 -11.34 -14.02 16.43
CA ALA A 221 -12.55 -14.14 15.63
C ALA A 221 -13.50 -15.24 16.16
N HIS A 222 -13.01 -16.14 17.02
CA HIS A 222 -13.77 -17.27 17.58
C HIS A 222 -14.06 -17.14 19.09
N LEU A 223 -13.70 -16.00 19.70
CA LEU A 223 -14.00 -15.60 21.08
C LEU A 223 -15.18 -14.63 21.12
#